data_AF-A0A1G8NI07-F1
#
_entry.id   AF-A0A1G8NI07-F1
#
_cell.length_a   1.000
_cell.length_b   1.000
_cell.length_c   1.000
_cell.angle_alpha   90.00
_cell.angle_beta   90.00
_cell.angle_gamma   90.00
#
_symmetry.space_group_name_H-M   'P 1'
#
loop_
_entity.id
_entity.type
_entity.pdbx_description
1 polymer ?
#
loop_
_entity_poly.entity_id
_entity_poly.type
_entity_poly.pdbx_seq_one_letter_code
_entity_poly.pdbx_strand_id
1 'polypeptide(L)'
;MNSIDLPKLRNAEYLQYVKDFSGIINLNNPETLQIDAKLSAFNARIAELEALYKKALANDKTQELLLLDERRDNAINGINYFALSQSYHYDSEKRQKAQLILNNIALYGSGIPRLNYQAETATLNNLIRDWENKPELMDAIASFDLSDWVNELKDANDQFNAKYLSRTQEYGDANPDTIKSKRGETNAAYYALRDRIDALHLLAETSPSPYATLINQLNALTDQYNVLLVNRKDTTAPGNNQQPPLQQ
;
A
#
# COMPACT_ATOMS: atom_id res chain seq x y z
N MET A 1 -13.70 17.65 28.90
CA MET A 1 -14.01 16.27 28.45
C MET A 1 -13.20 15.22 29.21
N ASN A 2 -13.60 13.95 29.14
CA ASN A 2 -12.88 12.80 29.70
C ASN A 2 -11.50 12.61 29.02
N SER A 3 -10.57 11.98 29.72
CA SER A 3 -9.22 11.72 29.22
C SER A 3 -9.11 10.33 28.59
N ILE A 4 -8.23 10.20 27.61
CA ILE A 4 -7.90 8.93 26.94
C ILE A 4 -6.39 8.83 26.75
N ASP A 5 -5.85 7.62 26.94
CA ASP A 5 -4.44 7.32 26.68
C ASP A 5 -4.24 6.91 25.21
N LEU A 6 -4.22 7.91 24.33
CA LEU A 6 -4.08 7.73 22.87
C LEU A 6 -2.90 6.84 22.45
N PRO A 7 -1.70 6.93 23.07
CA PRO A 7 -0.59 6.02 22.78
C PRO A 7 -0.89 4.52 22.97
N LYS A 8 -1.82 4.15 23.87
CA LYS A 8 -2.16 2.74 24.13
C LYS A 8 -3.09 2.11 23.10
N LEU A 9 -3.74 2.91 22.26
CA LEU A 9 -4.55 2.42 21.16
C LEU A 9 -3.65 1.81 20.07
N ARG A 10 -4.01 0.61 19.58
CA ARG A 10 -3.35 0.01 18.40
C ARG A 10 -3.69 0.85 17.18
N ASN A 11 -2.93 0.73 16.08
CA ASN A 11 -3.10 1.61 14.92
C ASN A 11 -4.53 1.63 14.35
N ALA A 12 -5.18 0.47 14.23
CA ALA A 12 -6.58 0.37 13.80
C ALA A 12 -7.54 1.09 14.76
N GLU A 13 -7.40 0.80 16.06
CA GLU A 13 -8.25 1.34 17.12
C GLU A 13 -8.08 2.86 17.23
N TYR A 14 -6.85 3.34 17.12
CA TYR A 14 -6.52 4.76 17.11
C TYR A 14 -7.17 5.46 15.92
N LEU A 15 -7.00 4.91 14.71
CA LEU A 15 -7.57 5.49 13.49
C LEU A 15 -9.11 5.53 13.59
N GLN A 16 -9.72 4.46 14.09
CA GLN A 16 -11.17 4.43 14.28
C GLN A 16 -11.62 5.45 15.33
N TYR A 17 -10.92 5.54 16.47
CA TYR A 17 -11.25 6.50 17.53
C TYR A 17 -11.28 7.94 17.01
N VAL A 18 -10.25 8.37 16.27
CA VAL A 18 -10.18 9.74 15.76
C VAL A 18 -11.24 10.01 14.69
N LYS A 19 -11.59 9.00 13.87
CA LYS A 19 -12.70 9.08 12.90
C LYS A 19 -14.04 9.18 13.60
N ASP A 20 -14.29 8.39 14.64
CA ASP A 20 -15.53 8.43 15.41
C ASP A 20 -15.68 9.76 16.16
N PHE A 21 -14.58 10.29 16.72
CA PHE A 21 -14.57 11.60 17.37
C PHE A 21 -14.98 12.71 16.40
N SER A 22 -14.41 12.72 15.18
CA SER A 22 -14.83 13.64 14.11
C SER A 22 -16.27 13.40 13.66
N GLY A 23 -16.67 12.13 13.51
CA GLY A 23 -18.03 11.74 13.13
C GLY A 23 -19.09 12.27 14.09
N ILE A 24 -18.87 12.14 15.39
CA ILE A 24 -19.76 12.71 16.42
C ILE A 24 -19.85 14.22 16.29
N ILE A 25 -18.74 14.93 16.07
CA ILE A 25 -18.76 16.38 15.85
C ILE A 25 -19.63 16.75 14.64
N ASN A 26 -19.49 16.03 13.53
CA ASN A 26 -20.28 16.29 12.32
C ASN A 26 -21.79 16.04 12.51
N LEU A 27 -22.16 15.12 13.40
CA LEU A 27 -23.56 14.87 13.76
C LEU A 27 -24.17 15.98 14.65
N ASN A 28 -23.37 16.93 15.14
CA ASN A 28 -23.80 18.02 16.02
C ASN A 28 -23.75 19.41 15.36
N ASN A 29 -23.94 19.50 14.03
CA ASN A 29 -23.99 20.76 13.27
C ASN A 29 -22.79 21.69 13.57
N PRO A 30 -21.55 21.26 13.26
CA PRO A 30 -20.33 21.92 13.71
C PRO A 30 -20.17 23.38 13.25
N GLU A 31 -20.82 23.76 12.15
CA GLU A 31 -20.87 25.14 11.63
C GLU A 31 -21.44 26.13 12.64
N THR A 32 -22.25 25.64 13.60
CA THR A 32 -22.84 26.47 14.66
C THR A 32 -21.92 26.60 15.89
N LEU A 33 -20.85 25.81 15.95
CA LEU A 33 -20.02 25.61 17.13
C LEU A 33 -18.68 26.38 17.07
N GLN A 34 -18.39 27.13 16.01
CA GLN A 34 -17.18 27.96 15.88
C GLN A 34 -15.86 27.18 16.10
N ILE A 35 -15.84 25.94 15.60
CA ILE A 35 -14.71 25.00 15.70
C ILE A 35 -14.09 24.65 14.34
N ASP A 36 -14.58 25.23 13.24
CA ASP A 36 -14.33 24.83 11.86
C ASP A 36 -12.84 24.72 11.53
N ALA A 37 -12.05 25.73 11.93
CA ALA A 37 -10.61 25.75 11.68
C ALA A 37 -9.88 24.57 12.37
N LYS A 38 -10.27 24.23 13.60
CA LYS A 38 -9.67 23.12 14.35
C LYS A 38 -10.18 21.77 13.86
N LEU A 39 -11.46 21.67 13.50
CA LEU A 39 -12.06 20.47 12.93
C LEU A 39 -11.45 20.14 11.57
N SER A 40 -11.27 21.14 10.70
CA SER A 40 -10.61 20.99 9.39
C SER A 40 -9.17 20.51 9.54
N ALA A 41 -8.40 21.14 10.45
CA ALA A 41 -7.03 20.72 10.73
C ALA A 41 -6.95 19.27 11.27
N PHE A 42 -7.89 18.86 12.12
CA PHE A 42 -7.98 17.49 12.63
C PHE A 42 -8.33 16.48 11.53
N ASN A 43 -9.34 16.79 10.70
CA ASN A 43 -9.76 15.94 9.58
C ASN A 43 -8.65 15.76 8.54
N ALA A 44 -7.87 16.79 8.26
CA ALA A 44 -6.70 16.68 7.38
C ALA A 44 -5.69 15.65 7.91
N ARG A 45 -5.40 15.66 9.22
CA ARG A 45 -4.47 14.68 9.83
C ARG A 45 -5.04 13.27 9.87
N ILE A 46 -6.34 13.12 10.09
CA ILE A 46 -7.02 11.81 9.97
C ILE A 46 -6.86 11.25 8.56
N ALA A 47 -7.09 12.07 7.52
CA ALA A 47 -6.98 11.64 6.13
C ALA A 47 -5.54 11.21 5.76
N GLU A 48 -4.53 11.97 6.20
CA GLU A 48 -3.11 11.60 6.03
C GLU A 48 -2.80 10.24 6.68
N LEU A 49 -3.28 10.03 7.92
CA LEU A 49 -3.05 8.79 8.65
C LEU A 49 -3.80 7.59 8.04
N GLU A 50 -5.04 7.79 7.57
CA GLU A 50 -5.83 6.77 6.89
C GLU A 50 -5.15 6.31 5.59
N ALA A 51 -4.59 7.24 4.82
CA ALA A 51 -3.86 6.93 3.60
C ALA A 51 -2.64 6.03 3.87
N LEU A 52 -1.87 6.33 4.94
CA LEU A 52 -0.74 5.48 5.36
C LEU A 52 -1.20 4.11 5.84
N TYR A 53 -2.30 4.06 6.60
CA TYR A 53 -2.84 2.79 7.10
C TYR A 53 -3.30 1.89 5.95
N LYS A 54 -3.93 2.45 4.90
CA LYS A 54 -4.27 1.71 3.68
C LYS A 54 -3.04 1.21 2.93
N LYS A 55 -1.98 2.01 2.82
CA LYS A 55 -0.70 1.58 2.21
C LYS A 55 -0.09 0.39 2.98
N ALA A 56 -0.13 0.41 4.31
CA ALA A 56 0.39 -0.69 5.14
C ALA A 56 -0.42 -1.99 5.01
N LEU A 57 -1.72 -1.90 4.70
CA LEU A 57 -2.61 -3.06 4.56
C LEU A 57 -2.72 -3.61 3.14
N ALA A 58 -2.28 -2.87 2.11
CA ALA A 58 -2.56 -3.18 0.72
C ALA A 58 -1.88 -4.49 0.28
N ASN A 59 -2.66 -5.58 0.28
CA ASN A 59 -2.32 -6.86 -0.34
C ASN A 59 -2.74 -6.91 -1.83
N ASP A 60 -3.79 -6.16 -2.23
CA ASP A 60 -4.37 -6.15 -3.58
C ASP A 60 -3.40 -5.67 -4.68
N LYS A 61 -2.36 -4.91 -4.32
CA LYS A 61 -1.30 -4.47 -5.24
C LYS A 61 -0.37 -5.60 -5.68
N THR A 62 -0.44 -6.75 -5.01
CA THR A 62 0.29 -7.96 -5.39
C THR A 62 -0.33 -8.59 -6.65
N GLN A 63 -1.65 -8.51 -6.83
CA GLN A 63 -2.33 -9.16 -7.96
C GLN A 63 -1.98 -8.47 -9.29
N GLU A 64 -2.01 -7.14 -9.34
CA GLU A 64 -1.63 -6.39 -10.54
C GLU A 64 -0.15 -6.62 -10.90
N LEU A 65 0.73 -6.69 -9.91
CA LEU A 65 2.14 -7.00 -10.13
C LEU A 65 2.33 -8.41 -10.69
N LEU A 66 1.59 -9.41 -10.18
CA LEU A 66 1.59 -10.78 -10.70
C LEU A 66 1.05 -10.87 -12.13
N LEU A 67 0.00 -10.11 -12.46
CA LEU A 67 -0.52 -10.06 -13.83
C LEU A 67 0.47 -9.41 -14.80
N LEU A 68 1.16 -8.36 -14.39
CA LEU A 68 2.22 -7.74 -15.18
C LEU A 68 3.41 -8.71 -15.34
N ASP A 69 3.76 -9.44 -14.29
CA ASP A 69 4.78 -10.48 -14.33
C ASP A 69 4.44 -11.57 -15.35
N GLU A 70 3.24 -12.13 -15.25
CA GLU A 70 2.72 -13.12 -16.19
C GLU A 70 2.70 -12.60 -17.64
N ARG A 71 2.37 -11.31 -17.84
CA ARG A 71 2.38 -10.67 -19.16
C ARG A 71 3.80 -10.63 -19.75
N ARG A 72 4.82 -10.31 -18.95
CA ARG A 72 6.24 -10.35 -19.36
C ARG A 72 6.67 -11.76 -19.71
N ASP A 73 6.36 -12.72 -18.83
CA ASP A 73 6.67 -14.13 -19.00
C ASP A 73 6.09 -14.70 -20.30
N ASN A 74 4.82 -14.41 -20.56
CA ASN A 74 4.14 -14.87 -21.76
C ASN A 74 4.75 -14.26 -23.02
N ALA A 75 5.09 -12.97 -23.01
CA ALA A 75 5.71 -12.31 -24.16
C ALA A 75 7.09 -12.90 -24.49
N ILE A 76 7.99 -13.05 -23.50
CA ILE A 76 9.33 -13.61 -23.76
C ILE A 76 9.26 -15.10 -24.13
N ASN A 77 8.38 -15.88 -23.49
CA ASN A 77 8.18 -17.28 -23.84
C ASN A 77 7.62 -17.43 -25.27
N GLY A 78 6.67 -16.58 -25.67
CA GLY A 78 6.10 -16.57 -27.01
C GLY A 78 7.15 -16.31 -28.08
N ILE A 79 7.97 -15.27 -27.90
CA ILE A 79 9.10 -14.97 -28.82
C ILE A 79 10.08 -16.14 -28.89
N ASN A 80 10.46 -16.69 -27.72
CA ASN A 80 11.41 -17.81 -27.65
C ASN A 80 10.86 -19.07 -28.33
N TYR A 81 9.61 -19.45 -28.08
CA TYR A 81 9.00 -20.63 -28.69
C TYR A 81 8.75 -20.45 -30.18
N PHE A 82 8.40 -19.24 -30.63
CA PHE A 82 8.32 -18.93 -32.05
C PHE A 82 9.68 -19.11 -32.72
N ALA A 83 10.74 -18.50 -32.18
CA ALA A 83 12.09 -18.63 -32.73
C ALA A 83 12.57 -20.09 -32.69
N LEU A 84 12.25 -20.83 -31.62
CA LEU A 84 12.53 -22.26 -31.54
C LEU A 84 11.81 -23.06 -32.63
N SER A 85 10.55 -22.74 -32.94
CA SER A 85 9.85 -23.37 -34.05
C SER A 85 10.52 -23.04 -35.39
N GLN A 86 10.92 -21.78 -35.61
CA GLN A 86 11.52 -21.34 -36.87
C GLN A 86 12.96 -21.85 -37.07
N SER A 87 13.67 -22.24 -36.01
CA SER A 87 15.01 -22.84 -36.14
C SER A 87 14.99 -24.21 -36.85
N TYR A 88 13.82 -24.87 -36.91
CA TYR A 88 13.59 -26.11 -37.67
C TYR A 88 12.89 -25.90 -39.02
N HIS A 89 12.64 -24.66 -39.44
CA HIS A 89 11.93 -24.34 -40.68
C HIS A 89 12.68 -24.91 -41.92
N TYR A 90 12.01 -25.26 -43.03
CA TYR A 90 12.68 -25.83 -44.21
C TYR A 90 13.51 -24.79 -45.01
N ASP A 91 13.11 -23.53 -44.97
CA ASP A 91 13.85 -22.37 -45.50
C ASP A 91 15.09 -22.05 -44.65
N SER A 92 16.27 -22.03 -45.27
CA SER A 92 17.54 -21.77 -44.61
C SER A 92 17.67 -20.35 -44.06
N GLU A 93 17.09 -19.34 -44.71
CA GLU A 93 17.17 -17.95 -44.26
C GLU A 93 16.39 -17.79 -42.96
N LYS A 94 15.16 -18.33 -42.90
CA LYS A 94 14.36 -18.34 -41.68
C LYS A 94 15.07 -19.09 -40.55
N ARG A 95 15.65 -20.26 -40.80
CA ARG A 95 16.43 -20.97 -39.76
C ARG A 95 17.57 -20.12 -39.20
N GLN A 96 18.32 -19.43 -40.06
CA GLN A 96 19.45 -18.59 -39.63
C GLN A 96 18.98 -17.40 -38.79
N LYS A 97 17.93 -16.69 -39.22
CA LYS A 97 17.35 -15.56 -38.47
C LYS A 97 16.77 -15.99 -37.12
N ALA A 98 16.12 -17.14 -37.08
CA ALA A 98 15.61 -17.72 -35.84
C ALA A 98 16.76 -18.07 -34.87
N GLN A 99 17.85 -18.64 -35.38
CA GLN A 99 19.02 -18.96 -34.57
C GLN A 99 19.71 -17.69 -34.04
N LEU A 100 19.71 -16.58 -34.77
CA LEU A 100 20.21 -15.29 -34.27
C LEU A 100 19.44 -14.84 -33.02
N ILE A 101 18.10 -14.89 -33.07
CA ILE A 101 17.24 -14.54 -31.93
C ILE A 101 17.51 -15.47 -30.73
N LEU A 102 17.50 -16.80 -30.96
CA LEU A 102 17.75 -17.79 -29.91
C LEU A 102 19.15 -17.65 -29.28
N ASN A 103 20.18 -17.42 -30.10
CA ASN A 103 21.53 -17.20 -29.62
C ASN A 103 21.61 -15.95 -28.75
N ASN A 104 20.93 -14.87 -29.17
CA ASN A 104 20.90 -13.65 -28.37
C ASN A 104 20.17 -13.85 -27.04
N ILE A 105 19.04 -14.55 -27.01
CA ILE A 105 18.36 -14.94 -25.76
C ILE A 105 19.31 -15.74 -24.86
N ALA A 106 20.02 -16.72 -25.41
CA ALA A 106 20.92 -17.59 -24.66
C ALA A 106 22.10 -16.84 -24.00
N LEU A 107 22.53 -15.69 -24.55
CA LEU A 107 23.57 -14.85 -23.92
C LEU A 107 23.13 -14.31 -22.54
N TYR A 108 21.82 -14.15 -22.33
CA TYR A 108 21.25 -13.68 -21.07
C TYR A 108 20.84 -14.82 -20.13
N GLY A 109 21.14 -16.07 -20.49
CA GLY A 109 20.85 -17.26 -19.70
C GLY A 109 19.56 -17.96 -20.11
N SER A 110 19.20 -19.00 -19.34
CA SER A 110 18.00 -19.79 -19.57
C SER A 110 16.96 -19.53 -18.48
N GLY A 111 15.68 -19.70 -18.81
CA GLY A 111 14.59 -19.53 -17.86
C GLY A 111 14.44 -18.10 -17.35
N ILE A 112 14.53 -17.11 -18.25
CA ILE A 112 14.33 -15.68 -17.95
C ILE A 112 13.07 -15.44 -17.10
N PRO A 113 11.89 -16.02 -17.42
CA PRO A 113 10.67 -15.94 -16.60
C PRO A 113 10.79 -16.41 -15.14
N ARG A 114 11.83 -17.18 -14.80
CA ARG A 114 12.02 -17.73 -13.45
C ARG A 114 13.03 -16.94 -12.63
N LEU A 115 13.61 -15.89 -13.20
CA LEU A 115 14.49 -14.99 -12.48
C LEU A 115 13.71 -14.25 -11.40
N ASN A 116 14.41 -13.74 -10.39
CA ASN A 116 13.77 -12.77 -9.50
C ASN A 116 13.44 -11.49 -10.31
N TYR A 117 12.41 -10.76 -9.88
CA TYR A 117 11.88 -9.59 -10.58
C TYR A 117 12.93 -8.58 -11.04
N GLN A 118 13.93 -8.29 -10.20
CA GLN A 118 14.98 -7.32 -10.53
C GLN A 118 15.92 -7.85 -11.62
N ALA A 119 16.34 -9.11 -11.49
CA ALA A 119 17.18 -9.77 -12.48
C ALA A 119 16.44 -9.93 -13.82
N GLU A 120 15.18 -10.33 -13.80
CA GLU A 120 14.34 -10.42 -15.00
C GLU A 120 14.22 -9.05 -15.68
N THR A 121 13.85 -8.00 -14.93
CA THR A 121 13.70 -6.64 -15.45
C THR A 121 14.98 -6.17 -16.15
N ALA A 122 16.15 -6.37 -15.51
CA ALA A 122 17.43 -5.99 -16.08
C ALA A 122 17.78 -6.82 -17.33
N THR A 123 17.50 -8.12 -17.30
CA THR A 123 17.72 -9.03 -18.43
C THR A 123 16.86 -8.64 -19.63
N LEU A 124 15.55 -8.45 -19.44
CA LEU A 124 14.62 -8.06 -20.50
C LEU A 124 14.99 -6.71 -21.10
N ASN A 125 15.37 -5.72 -20.30
CA ASN A 125 15.84 -4.43 -20.81
C ASN A 125 17.07 -4.56 -21.72
N ASN A 126 18.05 -5.38 -21.34
CA ASN A 126 19.24 -5.58 -22.16
C ASN A 126 18.92 -6.39 -23.44
N LEU A 127 18.05 -7.39 -23.34
CA LEU A 127 17.61 -8.20 -24.48
C LEU A 127 16.85 -7.35 -25.52
N ILE A 128 15.88 -6.55 -25.06
CA ILE A 128 15.13 -5.63 -25.92
C ILE A 128 16.07 -4.61 -26.56
N ARG A 129 17.03 -4.06 -25.79
CA ARG A 129 18.03 -3.14 -26.35
C ARG A 129 18.85 -3.81 -27.47
N ASP A 130 19.21 -5.07 -27.32
CA ASP A 130 19.90 -5.79 -28.39
C ASP A 130 19.02 -5.93 -29.64
N TRP A 131 17.75 -6.32 -29.48
CA TRP A 131 16.79 -6.44 -30.59
C TRP A 131 16.48 -5.11 -31.28
N GLU A 132 16.57 -3.99 -30.57
CA GLU A 132 16.32 -2.65 -31.10
C GLU A 132 17.55 -1.98 -31.73
N ASN A 133 18.77 -2.45 -31.43
CA ASN A 133 20.00 -1.72 -31.80
C ASN A 133 21.04 -2.55 -32.57
N LYS A 134 20.92 -3.89 -32.63
CA LYS A 134 21.81 -4.73 -33.44
C LYS A 134 21.15 -5.01 -34.80
N PRO A 135 21.71 -4.52 -35.92
CA PRO A 135 21.06 -4.59 -37.23
C PRO A 135 20.61 -5.99 -37.65
N GLU A 136 21.40 -7.02 -37.34
CA GLU A 136 21.10 -8.41 -37.65
C GLU A 136 19.92 -8.98 -36.85
N LEU A 137 19.72 -8.50 -35.62
CA LEU A 137 18.57 -8.89 -34.80
C LEU A 137 17.32 -8.10 -35.17
N MET A 138 17.47 -6.81 -35.48
CA MET A 138 16.38 -5.99 -35.99
C MET A 138 15.80 -6.56 -37.28
N ASP A 139 16.67 -6.94 -38.23
CA ASP A 139 16.25 -7.59 -39.48
C ASP A 139 15.54 -8.93 -39.20
N ALA A 140 16.06 -9.74 -38.29
CA ALA A 140 15.44 -11.01 -37.90
C ALA A 140 14.03 -10.80 -37.31
N ILE A 141 13.88 -9.89 -36.35
CA ILE A 141 12.60 -9.55 -35.72
C ILE A 141 11.59 -9.03 -36.76
N ALA A 142 12.02 -8.12 -37.63
CA ALA A 142 11.17 -7.55 -38.67
C ALA A 142 10.73 -8.62 -39.70
N SER A 143 11.65 -9.50 -40.12
CA SER A 143 11.34 -10.56 -41.10
C SER A 143 10.33 -11.60 -40.63
N PHE A 144 10.13 -11.68 -39.31
CA PHE A 144 9.16 -12.57 -38.67
C PHE A 144 7.92 -11.84 -38.15
N ASP A 145 7.77 -10.54 -38.43
CA ASP A 145 6.67 -9.71 -37.92
C ASP A 145 6.56 -9.75 -36.37
N LEU A 146 7.68 -9.86 -35.66
CA LEU A 146 7.72 -9.93 -34.20
C LEU A 146 7.80 -8.56 -33.50
N SER A 147 7.78 -7.46 -34.24
CA SER A 147 7.91 -6.11 -33.68
C SER A 147 6.86 -5.81 -32.61
N ASP A 148 5.61 -6.23 -32.82
CA ASP A 148 4.54 -6.03 -31.83
C ASP A 148 4.75 -6.85 -30.56
N TRP A 149 5.33 -8.05 -30.67
CA TRP A 149 5.72 -8.86 -29.51
C TRP A 149 6.85 -8.22 -28.70
N VAL A 150 7.84 -7.62 -29.38
CA VAL A 150 8.93 -6.89 -28.71
C VAL A 150 8.39 -5.65 -28.00
N ASN A 151 7.48 -4.91 -28.64
CA ASN A 151 6.81 -3.76 -28.03
C ASN A 151 5.96 -4.16 -26.83
N GLU A 152 5.23 -5.27 -26.92
CA GLU A 152 4.45 -5.84 -25.82
C GLU A 152 5.34 -6.21 -24.62
N LEU A 153 6.46 -6.89 -24.87
CA LEU A 153 7.43 -7.24 -23.84
C LEU A 153 8.02 -5.99 -23.17
N LYS A 154 8.32 -4.96 -23.96
CA LYS A 154 8.84 -3.67 -23.47
C LYS A 154 7.83 -2.94 -22.60
N ASP A 155 6.61 -2.77 -23.08
CA ASP A 155 5.52 -2.14 -22.34
C ASP A 155 5.24 -2.87 -21.02
N ALA A 156 5.12 -4.19 -21.05
CA ALA A 156 4.90 -4.99 -19.85
C ALA A 156 6.07 -4.84 -18.84
N ASN A 157 7.32 -4.82 -19.31
CA ASN A 157 8.48 -4.65 -18.45
C ASN A 157 8.57 -3.26 -17.81
N ASP A 158 8.27 -2.21 -18.57
CA ASP A 158 8.25 -0.83 -18.09
C ASP A 158 7.14 -0.62 -17.06
N GLN A 159 5.93 -1.11 -17.34
CA GLN A 159 4.81 -1.04 -16.40
C GLN A 159 5.09 -1.83 -15.12
N PHE A 160 5.65 -3.04 -15.24
CA PHE A 160 6.06 -3.83 -14.09
C PHE A 160 7.06 -3.07 -13.21
N ASN A 161 8.13 -2.54 -13.82
CA ASN A 161 9.19 -1.83 -13.08
C ASN A 161 8.63 -0.58 -12.37
N ALA A 162 7.79 0.21 -13.04
CA ALA A 162 7.12 1.36 -12.44
C ALA A 162 6.26 0.95 -11.23
N LYS A 163 5.48 -0.13 -11.36
CA LYS A 163 4.64 -0.65 -10.27
C LYS A 163 5.46 -1.18 -9.10
N TYR A 164 6.54 -1.91 -9.40
CA TYR A 164 7.46 -2.46 -8.40
C TYR A 164 8.13 -1.35 -7.58
N LEU A 165 8.58 -0.27 -8.22
CA LEU A 165 9.16 0.89 -7.55
C LEU A 165 8.13 1.64 -6.70
N SER A 166 6.92 1.85 -7.22
CA SER A 166 5.82 2.47 -6.46
C SER A 166 5.52 1.68 -5.18
N ARG A 167 5.48 0.35 -5.23
CA ARG A 167 5.32 -0.51 -4.06
C ARG A 167 6.46 -0.34 -3.04
N THR A 168 7.70 -0.27 -3.52
CA THR A 168 8.88 -0.08 -2.66
C THR A 168 8.81 1.26 -1.93
N GLN A 169 8.41 2.33 -2.61
CA GLN A 169 8.18 3.64 -2.01
C GLN A 169 7.06 3.61 -0.98
N GLU A 170 5.92 2.97 -1.29
CA GLU A 170 4.80 2.87 -0.35
C GLU A 170 5.14 2.12 0.93
N TYR A 171 5.94 1.04 0.86
CA TYR A 171 6.48 0.38 2.05
C TYR A 171 7.40 1.31 2.85
N GLY A 172 8.23 2.09 2.17
CA GLY A 172 9.06 3.12 2.80
C GLY A 172 8.22 4.19 3.51
N ASP A 173 7.18 4.69 2.86
CA ASP A 173 6.27 5.70 3.41
C ASP A 173 5.50 5.19 4.62
N ALA A 174 4.97 3.97 4.56
CA ALA A 174 4.10 3.39 5.57
C ALA A 174 4.85 2.63 6.69
N ASN A 175 6.10 3.02 6.95
CA ASN A 175 6.90 2.41 8.01
C ASN A 175 6.40 2.79 9.44
N PRO A 176 6.78 2.03 10.48
CA PRO A 176 6.33 2.27 11.86
C PRO A 176 6.64 3.68 12.39
N ASP A 177 7.78 4.27 12.02
CA ASP A 177 8.20 5.60 12.48
C ASP A 177 7.35 6.71 11.84
N THR A 178 7.03 6.60 10.55
CA THR A 178 6.12 7.53 9.87
C THR A 178 4.73 7.48 10.48
N ILE A 179 4.20 6.26 10.72
CA ILE A 179 2.88 6.09 11.37
C ILE A 179 2.90 6.70 12.78
N LYS A 180 3.95 6.45 13.56
CA LYS A 180 4.11 7.03 14.90
C LYS A 180 4.17 8.56 14.86
N SER A 181 4.93 9.13 13.93
CA SER A 181 5.04 10.57 13.72
C SER A 181 3.67 11.19 13.40
N LYS A 182 2.93 10.60 12.46
CA LYS A 182 1.60 11.08 12.05
C LYS A 182 0.54 10.95 13.13
N ARG A 183 0.63 9.93 13.99
CA ARG A 183 -0.18 9.86 15.23
C ARG A 183 0.16 11.01 16.18
N GLY A 184 1.42 11.39 16.30
CA GLY A 184 1.84 12.58 17.07
C GLY A 184 1.19 13.87 16.56
N GLU A 185 1.26 14.12 15.25
CA GLU A 185 0.60 15.27 14.62
C GLU A 185 -0.92 15.26 14.81
N THR A 186 -1.53 14.08 14.64
CA THR A 186 -2.98 13.88 14.83
C THR A 186 -3.39 14.10 16.30
N ASN A 187 -2.57 13.66 17.27
CA ASN A 187 -2.79 13.93 18.70
C ASN A 187 -2.79 15.43 18.99
N ALA A 188 -1.84 16.18 18.42
CA ALA A 188 -1.77 17.63 18.61
C ALA A 188 -3.04 18.32 18.08
N ALA A 189 -3.50 17.94 16.88
CA ALA A 189 -4.73 18.47 16.30
C ALA A 189 -5.98 18.08 17.12
N TYR A 190 -6.05 16.83 17.57
CA TYR A 190 -7.10 16.32 18.45
C TYR A 190 -7.20 17.14 19.74
N TYR A 191 -6.11 17.31 20.48
CA TYR A 191 -6.13 18.07 21.73
C TYR A 191 -6.48 19.54 21.49
N ALA A 192 -5.96 20.15 20.43
CA ALA A 192 -6.31 21.53 20.08
C ALA A 192 -7.80 21.72 19.77
N LEU A 193 -8.46 20.72 19.15
CA LEU A 193 -9.91 20.73 18.91
C LEU A 193 -10.69 20.48 20.20
N ARG A 194 -10.30 19.47 20.97
CA ARG A 194 -10.91 19.14 22.27
C ARG A 194 -10.90 20.35 23.22
N ASP A 195 -9.73 20.97 23.39
CA ASP A 195 -9.53 22.11 24.27
C ASP A 195 -10.32 23.34 23.79
N ARG A 196 -10.47 23.53 22.47
CA ARG A 196 -11.32 24.59 21.92
C ARG A 196 -12.79 24.36 22.28
N ILE A 197 -13.29 23.14 22.16
CA ILE A 197 -14.67 22.80 22.54
C ILE A 197 -14.88 23.02 24.05
N ASP A 198 -13.98 22.51 24.89
CA ASP A 198 -14.03 22.69 26.35
C ASP A 198 -14.01 24.20 26.72
N ALA A 199 -13.16 24.99 26.08
CA ALA A 199 -13.08 26.44 26.32
C ALA A 199 -14.36 27.18 25.88
N LEU A 200 -14.93 26.84 24.72
CA LEU A 200 -16.17 27.44 24.24
C LEU A 200 -17.37 27.06 25.10
N HIS A 201 -17.41 25.81 25.59
CA HIS A 201 -18.41 25.37 26.56
C HIS A 201 -18.36 26.19 27.85
N LEU A 202 -17.15 26.39 28.39
CA LEU A 202 -16.92 27.18 29.60
C LEU A 202 -17.32 28.66 29.45
N LEU A 203 -17.08 29.24 28.27
CA LEU A 203 -17.41 30.64 27.96
C LEU A 203 -18.87 30.84 27.56
N ALA A 204 -19.65 29.78 27.35
CA ALA A 204 -21.04 29.91 26.94
C ALA A 204 -21.90 30.48 28.08
N GLU A 205 -22.52 31.63 27.84
CA GLU A 205 -23.42 32.29 28.81
C GLU A 205 -24.86 31.78 28.74
N THR A 206 -25.16 30.81 27.86
CA THR A 206 -26.49 30.21 27.69
C THR A 206 -26.64 28.90 28.46
N SER A 207 -27.84 28.65 29.00
CA SER A 207 -28.17 27.44 29.76
C SER A 207 -29.36 26.68 29.12
N PRO A 208 -29.17 25.43 28.67
CA PRO A 208 -27.91 24.69 28.65
C PRO A 208 -26.93 25.24 27.59
N SER A 209 -25.63 25.01 27.81
CA SER A 209 -24.59 25.38 26.86
C SER A 209 -24.78 24.65 25.52
N PRO A 210 -24.54 25.30 24.36
CA PRO A 210 -24.69 24.69 23.03
C PRO A 210 -23.78 23.47 22.82
N TYR A 211 -22.70 23.37 23.59
CA TYR A 211 -21.69 22.31 23.49
C TYR A 211 -21.99 21.11 24.39
N ALA A 212 -22.99 21.19 25.28
CA ALA A 212 -23.22 20.17 26.31
C ALA A 212 -23.54 18.79 25.71
N THR A 213 -24.41 18.75 24.71
CA THR A 213 -24.77 17.49 24.01
C THR A 213 -23.56 16.87 23.34
N LEU A 214 -22.77 17.67 22.61
CA LEU A 214 -21.55 17.21 21.96
C LEU A 214 -20.55 16.64 22.97
N ILE A 215 -20.27 17.37 24.05
CA ILE A 215 -19.34 16.93 25.11
C ILE A 215 -19.79 15.59 25.71
N ASN A 216 -21.08 15.43 26.01
CA ASN A 216 -21.60 14.19 26.56
C ASN A 216 -21.41 13.00 25.62
N GLN A 217 -21.63 13.19 24.32
CA GLN A 217 -21.42 12.15 23.31
C GLN A 217 -19.94 11.79 23.13
N LEU A 218 -19.05 12.79 23.11
CA LEU A 218 -17.60 12.57 23.04
C LEU A 218 -17.04 11.88 24.29
N ASN A 219 -17.58 12.21 25.47
CA ASN A 219 -17.24 11.52 26.72
C ASN A 219 -17.69 10.05 26.67
N ALA A 220 -18.92 9.78 26.19
CA ALA A 220 -19.40 8.41 26.04
C ALA A 220 -18.52 7.57 25.09
N LEU A 221 -18.10 8.15 23.96
CA LEU A 221 -17.12 7.51 23.06
C LEU A 221 -15.79 7.23 23.79
N THR A 222 -15.26 8.24 24.50
CA THR A 222 -14.01 8.11 25.26
C THR A 222 -14.08 6.98 26.29
N ASP A 223 -15.19 6.88 27.00
CA ASP A 223 -15.40 5.86 28.02
C ASP A 223 -15.45 4.45 27.43
N GLN A 224 -16.08 4.26 26.27
CA GLN A 224 -16.10 2.99 25.56
C GLN A 224 -14.68 2.51 25.20
N TYR A 225 -13.84 3.42 24.70
CA TYR A 225 -12.44 3.10 24.37
C TYR A 225 -11.58 2.89 25.62
N ASN A 226 -11.85 3.60 26.73
CA ASN A 226 -11.17 3.37 28.00
C ASN A 226 -11.49 1.98 28.57
N VAL A 227 -12.73 1.51 28.48
CA VAL A 227 -13.10 0.14 28.86
C VAL A 227 -12.29 -0.90 28.07
N LEU A 228 -12.16 -0.69 26.75
CA LEU A 228 -11.33 -1.55 25.90
C LEU A 228 -9.87 -1.59 26.35
N LEU A 229 -9.30 -0.44 26.74
CA LEU A 229 -7.92 -0.36 27.26
C LEU A 229 -7.75 -1.01 28.63
N VAL A 230 -8.74 -0.89 29.52
CA VAL A 230 -8.72 -1.53 30.85
C VAL A 230 -8.76 -3.05 30.71
N ASN A 231 -9.73 -3.59 29.96
CA ASN A 231 -9.87 -5.03 29.74
C ASN A 231 -8.61 -5.68 29.13
N ARG A 232 -7.85 -4.91 28.33
CA ARG A 232 -6.56 -5.35 27.80
C ARG A 232 -5.48 -5.50 28.87
N LYS A 233 -5.45 -4.62 29.89
CA LYS A 233 -4.49 -4.75 30.99
C LYS A 233 -4.78 -6.00 31.83
N ASP A 234 -6.06 -6.26 32.10
CA ASP A 234 -6.48 -7.39 32.93
C ASP A 234 -6.20 -8.75 32.27
N THR A 235 -6.27 -8.84 30.95
CA THR A 235 -5.91 -10.03 30.18
C THR A 235 -4.40 -10.27 30.06
N THR A 236 -3.57 -9.27 30.38
CA THR A 236 -2.10 -9.39 30.41
C THR A 236 -1.52 -9.63 31.81
N ALA A 237 -2.35 -9.68 32.86
CA ALA A 237 -1.92 -10.09 34.20
C ALA A 237 -1.70 -11.62 34.23
N PRO A 238 -0.62 -12.14 34.84
CA PRO A 238 -0.40 -13.57 34.93
C PRO A 238 -1.47 -14.20 35.83
N GLY A 239 -2.47 -14.85 35.21
CA GLY A 239 -3.36 -15.77 35.90
C GLY A 239 -2.55 -16.94 36.45
N ASN A 240 -2.66 -17.18 37.75
CA ASN A 240 -2.09 -18.32 38.47
C ASN A 240 -2.20 -19.62 37.65
N ASN A 241 -1.06 -20.17 37.26
CA ASN A 241 -0.94 -21.57 36.83
C ASN A 241 -1.29 -22.48 38.03
N GLN A 242 -2.56 -22.83 38.18
CA GLN A 242 -2.92 -24.08 38.82
C GLN A 242 -3.04 -25.13 37.72
N GLN A 243 -1.91 -25.77 37.42
CA GLN A 243 -1.91 -27.06 36.75
C GLN A 243 -2.58 -28.07 37.69
N PRO A 244 -3.62 -28.80 37.25
CA PRO A 244 -4.01 -30.03 37.93
C PRO A 244 -2.91 -31.08 37.72
N PRO A 245 -2.56 -31.87 38.74
CA PRO A 245 -1.55 -32.92 38.60
C PRO A 245 -2.06 -34.00 37.66
N LEU A 246 -1.25 -34.34 36.65
CA LEU A 246 -1.42 -35.56 35.86
C LEU A 246 -1.25 -36.76 36.79
N GLN A 247 -2.37 -37.39 37.16
CA GLN A 247 -2.36 -38.73 37.73
C GLN A 247 -2.31 -39.76 36.60
N GLN A 248 -1.34 -40.67 36.79
CA GLN A 248 -0.97 -41.91 36.11
C GLN A 248 -1.90 -42.45 35.02
#